data_AF-A0A3N5N0Q2-F1
#
_entry.id   AF-A0A3N5N0Q2-F1
#
_cell.length_a   1.000
_cell.length_b   1.000
_cell.length_c   1.000
_cell.angle_alpha   90.00
_cell.angle_beta   90.00
_cell.angle_gamma   90.00
#
_symmetry.space_group_name_H-M   'P 1'
#
loop_
_entity.id
_entity.type
_entity.pdbx_description
1 polymer ?
#
loop_
_entity_poly.entity_id
_entity_poly.type
_entity_poly.pdbx_seq_one_letter_code
_entity_poly.pdbx_strand_id
1 'polypeptide(L)'
;MAALSLKTWVGACIFAAIGVAADLVVPNREVAIVVWILLLTVFLFAFEVVSVDVAAISVMVLLGLVSEFSGVLGLKQPLVPRNELFSGFASNAVISIIAVMIIGAGLDKTGLMGRLASAILRVAGRTEARVIAAISGTVGFISSFMQNVGAAALFLPVVSRISARTGLAMSRLVMPMGFCALLGGTIT
;
A
#
# COMPACT_ATOMS: atom_id res chain seq x y z
N MET A 1 -16.80 -1.13 23.03
CA MET A 1 -16.07 -0.03 22.35
C MET A 1 -14.71 0.07 22.99
N ALA A 2 -13.65 -0.33 22.29
CA ALA A 2 -12.29 -0.18 22.82
C ALA A 2 -12.00 1.32 22.96
N ALA A 3 -11.57 1.77 24.13
CA ALA A 3 -11.25 3.18 24.37
C ALA A 3 -10.07 3.57 23.45
N LEU A 4 -10.27 4.61 22.64
CA LEU A 4 -9.22 5.17 21.79
C LEU A 4 -8.03 5.60 22.66
N SER A 5 -6.82 5.33 22.18
CA SER A 5 -5.60 5.65 22.93
C SER A 5 -5.45 7.16 23.11
N LEU A 6 -4.79 7.58 24.20
CA LEU A 6 -4.48 9.00 24.43
C LEU A 6 -3.72 9.63 23.25
N LYS A 7 -2.85 8.85 22.60
CA LYS A 7 -2.10 9.28 21.41
C LYS A 7 -3.03 9.61 20.24
N THR A 8 -4.07 8.80 20.06
CA THR A 8 -5.08 9.00 19.01
C THR A 8 -5.89 10.27 19.26
N TRP A 9 -6.25 10.56 20.51
CA TRP A 9 -6.93 11.80 20.89
C TRP A 9 -6.07 13.03 20.69
N VAL A 10 -4.81 12.98 21.12
CA VAL A 10 -3.85 14.07 20.90
C VAL A 10 -3.64 14.30 19.41
N GLY A 11 -3.49 13.22 18.62
CA GLY A 11 -3.43 13.29 17.17
C GLY A 11 -4.66 13.95 16.55
N ALA A 12 -5.86 13.58 16.98
CA ALA A 12 -7.11 14.17 16.49
C ALA A 12 -7.17 15.68 16.75
N CYS A 13 -6.76 16.12 17.95
CA CYS A 13 -6.69 17.54 18.28
C CYS A 13 -5.69 18.29 17.40
N ILE A 14 -4.52 17.71 17.12
CA ILE A 14 -3.51 18.32 16.24
C ILE A 14 -4.04 18.43 14.81
N PHE A 15 -4.61 17.35 14.26
CA PHE A 15 -5.17 17.36 12.90
C PHE A 15 -6.33 18.35 12.78
N ALA A 16 -7.19 18.45 13.79
CA ALA A 16 -8.26 19.45 13.82
C ALA A 16 -7.71 20.88 13.87
N ALA A 17 -6.68 21.14 14.69
CA ALA A 17 -6.04 22.45 14.73
C ALA A 17 -5.38 22.82 13.39
N ILE A 18 -4.75 21.86 12.72
CA ILE A 18 -4.18 22.05 11.37
C ILE A 18 -5.29 22.35 10.36
N GLY A 19 -6.42 21.64 10.41
CA GLY A 19 -7.55 21.90 9.52
C GLY A 19 -8.13 23.31 9.69
N VAL A 20 -8.34 23.73 10.94
CA VAL A 20 -8.82 25.10 11.24
C VAL A 20 -7.80 26.15 10.80
N ALA A 21 -6.50 25.90 11.00
CA ALA A 21 -5.46 26.80 10.52
C ALA A 21 -5.42 26.85 8.98
N ALA A 22 -5.65 25.73 8.30
CA ALA A 22 -5.70 25.67 6.84
C ALA A 22 -6.89 26.49 6.29
N ASP A 23 -8.05 26.46 6.95
CA ASP A 23 -9.21 27.26 6.55
C ASP A 23 -8.93 28.78 6.50
N LEU A 24 -7.96 29.27 7.30
CA LEU A 24 -7.55 30.67 7.29
C LEU A 24 -6.67 31.05 6.08
N VAL A 25 -6.03 30.06 5.45
CA VAL A 25 -5.08 30.25 4.33
C VAL A 25 -5.75 29.95 2.99
N VAL A 26 -6.75 29.07 3.00
CA VAL A 26 -7.37 28.56 1.79
C VAL A 26 -8.32 29.60 1.14
N PRO A 27 -8.22 29.83 -0.19
CA PRO A 27 -9.01 30.87 -0.86
C PRO A 27 -10.48 30.50 -1.12
N ASN A 28 -10.81 29.19 -1.18
CA ASN A 28 -12.12 28.71 -1.60
C ASN A 28 -12.64 27.61 -0.66
N ARG A 29 -13.96 27.60 -0.41
CA ARG A 29 -14.61 26.57 0.43
C ARG A 29 -14.44 25.15 -0.12
N GLU A 30 -14.41 24.98 -1.44
CA GLU A 30 -14.16 23.70 -2.08
C GLU A 30 -12.82 23.09 -1.65
N VAL A 31 -11.76 23.91 -1.69
CA VAL A 31 -10.42 23.48 -1.28
C VAL A 31 -10.37 23.20 0.22
N ALA A 32 -11.07 23.98 1.05
CA ALA A 32 -11.12 23.78 2.50
C ALA A 32 -11.70 22.39 2.83
N ILE A 33 -12.83 22.02 2.21
CA ILE A 33 -13.46 20.71 2.42
C ILE A 33 -12.53 19.58 1.96
N VAL A 34 -11.89 19.71 0.79
CA VAL A 34 -10.93 18.70 0.31
C VAL A 34 -9.76 18.53 1.27
N VAL A 35 -9.22 19.62 1.82
CA VAL A 35 -8.16 19.59 2.83
C VAL A 35 -8.61 18.87 4.10
N TRP A 36 -9.83 19.15 4.58
CA TRP A 36 -10.41 18.44 5.73
C TRP A 36 -10.56 16.94 5.47
N ILE A 37 -11.03 16.54 4.30
CA ILE A 37 -11.14 15.13 3.90
C ILE A 37 -9.75 14.48 3.82
N LEU A 38 -8.76 15.19 3.28
CA LEU A 38 -7.38 14.70 3.18
C LEU A 38 -6.77 14.52 4.58
N LEU A 39 -6.91 15.50 5.47
CA LEU A 39 -6.46 15.41 6.86
C LEU A 39 -7.12 14.24 7.59
N LEU A 40 -8.43 14.07 7.42
CA LEU A 40 -9.15 12.92 7.97
C LEU A 40 -8.59 11.59 7.43
N THR A 41 -8.33 11.50 6.12
CA THR A 41 -7.78 10.30 5.48
C THR A 41 -6.40 9.96 6.04
N VAL A 42 -5.51 10.96 6.12
CA VAL A 42 -4.16 10.80 6.68
C VAL A 42 -4.23 10.41 8.16
N PHE A 43 -5.13 11.02 8.94
CA PHE A 43 -5.33 10.68 10.34
C PHE A 43 -5.77 9.21 10.52
N LEU A 44 -6.78 8.77 9.77
CA LEU A 44 -7.29 7.40 9.84
C LEU A 44 -6.21 6.37 9.49
N PHE A 45 -5.37 6.67 8.49
CA PHE A 45 -4.28 5.78 8.08
C PHE A 45 -3.10 5.82 9.04
N ALA A 46 -2.65 7.00 9.48
CA ALA A 46 -1.45 7.13 10.32
C ALA A 46 -1.64 6.56 11.73
N PHE A 47 -2.86 6.64 12.28
CA PHE A 47 -3.18 6.13 13.60
C PHE A 47 -3.88 4.76 13.56
N GLU A 48 -4.07 4.18 12.37
CA GLU A 48 -4.75 2.90 12.14
C GLU A 48 -6.04 2.73 12.98
N VAL A 49 -6.84 3.81 13.07
CA VAL A 49 -8.01 3.88 13.97
C VAL A 49 -9.06 2.82 13.59
N VAL A 50 -9.17 2.58 12.29
CA VAL A 50 -9.96 1.52 11.68
C VAL A 50 -9.09 0.80 10.66
N SER A 51 -9.50 -0.40 10.22
CA SER A 51 -8.79 -1.08 9.13
C SER A 51 -8.74 -0.21 7.87
N VAL A 52 -7.64 -0.31 7.13
CA VAL A 52 -7.37 0.50 5.93
C VAL A 52 -8.52 0.41 4.92
N ASP A 53 -9.12 -0.78 4.78
CA ASP A 53 -10.27 -1.02 3.90
C ASP A 53 -11.51 -0.23 4.33
N VAL A 54 -11.79 -0.21 5.64
CA VAL A 54 -12.94 0.52 6.20
C VAL A 54 -12.72 2.02 6.10
N ALA A 55 -11.50 2.50 6.36
CA ALA A 55 -11.15 3.91 6.18
C ALA A 55 -11.33 4.34 4.71
N ALA A 56 -10.83 3.55 3.76
CA ALA A 56 -10.95 3.85 2.33
C ALA A 56 -12.41 3.93 1.87
N ILE A 57 -13.24 2.95 2.24
CA ILE A 57 -14.68 2.95 1.91
C ILE A 57 -15.38 4.14 2.58
N SER A 58 -15.05 4.44 3.84
CA SER A 58 -15.66 5.56 4.57
C SER A 58 -15.35 6.91 3.91
N VAL A 59 -14.10 7.13 3.49
CA VAL A 59 -13.69 8.35 2.78
C VAL A 59 -14.38 8.45 1.41
N MET A 60 -14.47 7.34 0.66
CA MET A 60 -15.18 7.31 -0.62
C MET A 60 -16.68 7.64 -0.45
N VAL A 61 -17.34 7.05 0.54
CA VAL A 61 -18.74 7.36 0.85
C VAL A 61 -18.89 8.83 1.25
N LEU A 62 -17.98 9.35 2.05
CA LEU A 62 -17.98 10.76 2.46
C LEU A 62 -17.81 11.69 1.25
N LEU A 63 -16.88 11.40 0.33
CA LEU A 63 -16.72 12.13 -0.93
C LEU A 63 -18.00 12.12 -1.78
N GLY A 64 -18.68 10.97 -1.86
CA GLY A 64 -19.96 10.84 -2.55
C GLY A 64 -21.05 11.69 -1.91
N LEU A 65 -21.19 11.61 -0.58
CA LEU A 65 -22.18 12.39 0.18
C LEU A 65 -21.94 13.90 0.04
N VAL A 66 -20.69 14.37 0.19
CA VAL A 66 -20.35 15.78 0.03
C VAL A 66 -20.66 16.27 -1.40
N SER A 67 -20.47 15.42 -2.41
CA SER A 67 -20.77 15.76 -3.80
C SER A 67 -22.29 15.87 -4.05
N GLU A 68 -23.10 14.99 -3.45
CA GLU A 68 -24.57 15.04 -3.54
C GLU A 68 -25.15 16.25 -2.79
N PHE A 69 -24.63 16.58 -1.61
CA PHE A 69 -25.10 17.70 -0.79
C PHE A 69 -24.40 19.03 -1.13
N SER A 70 -23.76 19.13 -2.29
CA SER A 70 -23.01 20.31 -2.73
C SER A 70 -23.83 21.60 -2.71
N GLY A 71 -25.12 21.54 -3.09
CA GLY A 71 -26.03 22.69 -3.05
C GLY A 71 -26.34 23.20 -1.64
N VAL A 72 -26.42 22.31 -0.64
CA VAL A 72 -26.66 22.69 0.77
C VAL A 72 -25.38 23.25 1.41
N LEU A 73 -24.22 22.75 0.98
CA LEU A 73 -22.90 23.18 1.45
C LEU A 73 -22.42 24.49 0.78
N GLY A 74 -23.19 25.03 -0.19
CA GLY A 74 -22.85 26.26 -0.90
C GLY A 74 -21.67 26.10 -1.87
N LEU A 75 -21.46 24.89 -2.38
CA LEU A 75 -20.45 24.59 -3.40
C LEU A 75 -21.01 24.92 -4.79
N LYS A 76 -20.18 25.50 -5.67
CA LYS A 76 -20.62 25.87 -7.03
C LYS A 76 -20.82 24.66 -7.92
N GLN A 77 -20.09 23.59 -7.63
CA GLN A 77 -20.07 22.33 -8.36
C GLN A 77 -19.81 21.18 -7.37
N PRO A 78 -20.27 19.95 -7.68
CA PRO A 78 -19.89 18.77 -6.91
C PRO A 78 -18.37 18.58 -6.93
N LEU A 79 -17.79 18.11 -5.81
CA LEU A 79 -16.35 17.84 -5.72
C LEU A 79 -15.90 16.76 -6.70
N VAL A 80 -16.72 15.72 -6.87
CA VAL A 80 -16.49 14.64 -7.81
C VAL A 80 -17.79 14.31 -8.55
N PRO A 81 -17.77 14.18 -9.89
CA PRO A 81 -18.90 13.66 -10.64
C PRO A 81 -19.31 12.25 -10.18
N ARG A 82 -20.62 11.95 -10.10
CA ARG A 82 -21.12 10.64 -9.66
C ARG A 82 -20.51 9.45 -10.42
N ASN A 83 -20.31 9.63 -11.72
CA ASN A 83 -19.72 8.62 -12.61
C ASN A 83 -18.21 8.40 -12.36
N GLU A 84 -17.54 9.35 -11.71
CA GLU A 84 -16.10 9.27 -11.42
C GLU A 84 -15.79 8.87 -9.97
N LEU A 85 -16.80 8.81 -9.08
CA LEU A 85 -16.60 8.44 -7.67
C LEU A 85 -15.88 7.10 -7.50
N PHE A 86 -16.15 6.14 -8.39
CA PHE A 86 -15.56 4.81 -8.37
C PHE A 86 -14.38 4.65 -9.34
N SER A 87 -13.96 5.70 -10.03
CA SER A 87 -12.89 5.64 -11.05
C SER A 87 -11.55 5.14 -10.48
N GLY A 88 -11.30 5.37 -9.19
CA GLY A 88 -10.11 4.87 -8.48
C GLY A 88 -9.95 3.35 -8.52
N PHE A 89 -11.05 2.58 -8.57
CA PHE A 89 -11.00 1.11 -8.70
C PHE A 89 -10.49 0.65 -10.07
N ALA A 90 -10.66 1.47 -11.10
CA ALA A 90 -10.15 1.21 -12.45
C ALA A 90 -8.75 1.81 -12.67
N SER A 91 -8.08 2.28 -11.61
CA SER A 91 -6.73 2.84 -11.76
C SER A 91 -5.72 1.77 -12.18
N ASN A 92 -4.72 2.20 -12.96
CA ASN A 92 -3.62 1.33 -13.40
C ASN A 92 -2.97 0.61 -12.22
N ALA A 93 -2.81 1.30 -11.08
CA ALA A 93 -2.23 0.71 -9.87
C ALA A 93 -3.05 -0.47 -9.33
N VAL A 94 -4.38 -0.32 -9.23
CA VAL A 94 -5.27 -1.39 -8.75
C VAL A 94 -5.24 -2.58 -9.71
N ILE A 95 -5.35 -2.34 -11.01
CA ILE A 95 -5.30 -3.39 -12.04
C ILE A 95 -3.95 -4.13 -12.00
N SER A 96 -2.84 -3.42 -11.85
CA SER A 96 -1.51 -4.02 -11.71
C SER A 96 -1.39 -4.92 -10.50
N ILE A 97 -1.89 -4.50 -9.33
CA ILE A 97 -1.86 -5.34 -8.11
C ILE A 97 -2.68 -6.62 -8.31
N ILE A 98 -3.88 -6.52 -8.89
CA ILE A 98 -4.73 -7.69 -9.19
C ILE A 98 -4.00 -8.65 -10.14
N ALA A 99 -3.42 -8.14 -11.22
CA ALA A 99 -2.67 -8.96 -12.18
C ALA A 99 -1.51 -9.69 -11.50
N VAL A 100 -0.75 -9.01 -10.65
CA VAL A 100 0.37 -9.62 -9.93
C VAL A 100 -0.09 -10.67 -8.92
N MET A 101 -1.19 -10.44 -8.19
CA MET A 101 -1.77 -11.45 -7.30
C MET A 101 -2.19 -12.72 -8.07
N ILE A 102 -2.83 -12.56 -9.23
CA ILE A 102 -3.24 -13.67 -10.10
C ILE A 102 -2.01 -14.43 -10.62
N ILE A 103 -1.00 -13.71 -11.11
CA ILE A 103 0.26 -14.30 -11.58
C ILE A 103 0.93 -15.08 -10.45
N GLY A 104 1.06 -14.48 -9.26
CA GLY A 104 1.66 -15.13 -8.09
C GLY A 104 0.96 -16.45 -7.75
N ALA A 105 -0.38 -16.44 -7.70
CA ALA A 105 -1.16 -17.65 -7.46
C ALA A 105 -1.00 -18.71 -8.58
N GLY A 106 -0.97 -18.28 -9.85
CA GLY A 106 -0.75 -19.18 -10.99
C GLY A 106 0.64 -19.82 -10.98
N LEU A 107 1.67 -19.05 -10.63
CA LEU A 107 3.04 -19.54 -10.53
C LEU A 107 3.23 -20.51 -9.34
N ASP A 108 2.50 -20.33 -8.24
CA ASP A 108 2.53 -21.27 -7.13
C ASP A 108 1.81 -22.58 -7.47
N LYS A 109 0.63 -22.51 -8.11
CA LYS A 109 -0.12 -23.69 -8.58
C LYS A 109 0.63 -24.53 -9.61
N THR A 110 1.42 -23.90 -10.48
CA THR A 110 2.24 -24.61 -11.49
C THR A 110 3.51 -25.24 -10.92
N GLY A 111 3.82 -24.99 -9.64
CA GLY A 111 5.05 -25.46 -9.00
C GLY A 111 6.31 -24.72 -9.45
N LEU A 112 6.19 -23.66 -10.26
CA LEU A 112 7.33 -22.86 -10.72
C LEU A 112 8.08 -22.24 -9.54
N MET A 113 7.34 -21.82 -8.50
CA MET A 113 7.90 -21.28 -7.26
C MET A 113 8.92 -22.23 -6.61
N GLY A 114 8.65 -23.54 -6.64
CA GLY A 114 9.57 -24.56 -6.13
C GLY A 114 10.81 -24.74 -7.01
N ARG A 115 10.67 -24.59 -8.34
CA ARG A 115 11.79 -24.64 -9.30
C ARG A 115 12.68 -23.40 -9.18
N LEU A 116 12.09 -22.22 -9.04
CA LEU A 116 12.80 -20.96 -8.81
C LEU A 116 13.57 -21.01 -7.49
N ALA A 117 12.96 -21.49 -6.41
CA ALA A 117 13.65 -21.69 -5.14
C ALA A 117 14.85 -22.64 -5.28
N SER A 118 14.70 -23.76 -6.01
CA SER A 118 15.82 -24.67 -6.30
C SER A 118 16.92 -24.01 -7.13
N ALA A 119 16.56 -23.22 -8.15
CA ALA A 119 17.51 -22.53 -9.01
C ALA A 119 18.33 -21.50 -8.23
N ILE A 120 17.66 -20.69 -7.40
CA ILE A 120 18.31 -19.72 -6.51
C ILE A 120 19.27 -20.43 -5.55
N LEU A 121 18.85 -21.52 -4.92
CA LEU A 121 19.70 -22.30 -4.01
C LEU A 121 20.91 -22.93 -4.73
N ARG A 122 20.75 -23.35 -5.99
CA ARG A 122 21.85 -23.90 -6.79
C ARG A 122 22.93 -22.85 -7.08
N VAL A 123 22.53 -21.59 -7.29
CA VAL A 123 23.44 -20.46 -7.53
C VAL A 123 24.05 -19.95 -6.21
N ALA A 124 23.23 -19.81 -5.16
CA ALA A 124 23.66 -19.27 -3.88
C ALA A 124 24.55 -20.23 -3.07
N GLY A 125 24.37 -21.56 -3.24
CA GLY A 125 25.10 -22.57 -2.50
C GLY A 125 24.57 -22.74 -1.07
N ARG A 126 25.49 -22.93 -0.09
CA ARG A 126 25.15 -23.33 1.29
C ARG A 126 25.20 -22.20 2.34
N THR A 127 25.69 -21.02 1.98
CA THR A 127 25.93 -19.94 2.95
C THR A 127 24.73 -18.99 3.01
N GLU A 128 24.22 -18.71 4.23
CA GLU A 128 23.09 -17.80 4.48
C GLU A 128 23.26 -16.44 3.76
N ALA A 129 24.44 -15.83 3.87
CA ALA A 129 24.74 -14.55 3.22
C ALA A 129 24.59 -14.59 1.69
N ARG A 130 24.97 -15.69 1.04
CA ARG A 130 24.82 -15.85 -0.42
C ARG A 130 23.36 -16.05 -0.82
N VAL A 131 22.58 -16.77 0.00
CA VAL A 131 21.15 -16.97 -0.24
C VAL A 131 20.41 -15.64 -0.12
N ILE A 132 20.70 -14.86 0.93
CA ILE A 132 20.15 -13.53 1.12
C ILE A 132 20.52 -12.62 -0.07
N ALA A 133 21.79 -12.59 -0.48
CA ALA A 133 22.25 -11.76 -1.59
C ALA A 133 21.59 -12.17 -2.92
N ALA A 134 21.47 -13.46 -3.20
CA ALA A 134 20.86 -13.96 -4.43
C ALA A 134 19.37 -13.61 -4.52
N ILE A 135 18.62 -13.81 -3.43
CA ILE A 135 17.20 -13.46 -3.37
C ILE A 135 17.04 -11.94 -3.52
N SER A 136 17.77 -11.17 -2.70
CA SER A 136 17.63 -9.72 -2.64
C SER A 136 18.04 -9.07 -3.95
N GLY A 137 19.12 -9.54 -4.59
CA GLY A 137 19.55 -9.09 -5.91
C GLY A 137 18.55 -9.42 -7.02
N THR A 138 17.99 -10.64 -7.01
CA THR A 138 16.97 -11.04 -8.00
C THR A 138 15.72 -10.20 -7.87
N VAL A 139 15.23 -9.99 -6.64
CA VAL A 139 14.03 -9.19 -6.37
C VAL A 139 14.28 -7.72 -6.68
N GLY A 140 15.43 -7.16 -6.27
CA GLY A 140 15.76 -5.77 -6.58
C GLY A 140 15.84 -5.51 -8.08
N PHE A 141 16.43 -6.44 -8.85
CA PHE A 141 16.45 -6.34 -10.31
C PHE A 141 15.05 -6.42 -10.91
N ILE A 142 14.18 -7.32 -10.45
CA ILE A 142 12.80 -7.40 -10.96
C ILE A 142 11.99 -6.16 -10.57
N SER A 143 12.21 -5.63 -9.37
CA SER A 143 11.54 -4.44 -8.86
C SER A 143 11.91 -3.16 -9.62
N SER A 144 13.04 -3.12 -10.35
CA SER A 144 13.33 -1.98 -11.23
C SER A 144 12.45 -1.93 -12.47
N PHE A 145 11.78 -3.03 -12.83
CA PHE A 145 10.87 -3.12 -13.96
C PHE A 145 9.38 -3.22 -13.56
N MET A 146 9.07 -3.34 -12.27
CA MET A 146 7.70 -3.57 -11.79
C MET A 146 7.50 -2.98 -10.38
N GLN A 147 6.24 -2.65 -10.01
CA GLN A 147 5.90 -2.12 -8.69
C GLN A 147 6.44 -2.99 -7.54
N ASN A 148 7.07 -2.33 -6.54
CA ASN A 148 7.67 -2.95 -5.35
C ASN A 148 6.76 -3.98 -4.65
N VAL A 149 5.48 -3.63 -4.47
CA VAL A 149 4.47 -4.49 -3.83
C VAL A 149 4.24 -5.77 -4.64
N GLY A 150 4.18 -5.62 -5.97
CA GLY A 150 4.00 -6.76 -6.86
C GLY A 150 5.20 -7.70 -6.84
N ALA A 151 6.42 -7.16 -6.93
CA ALA A 151 7.63 -7.96 -6.90
C ALA A 151 7.76 -8.74 -5.59
N ALA A 152 7.52 -8.08 -4.46
CA ALA A 152 7.53 -8.73 -3.15
C ALA A 152 6.47 -9.84 -3.04
N ALA A 153 5.25 -9.60 -3.51
CA ALA A 153 4.16 -10.58 -3.47
C ALA A 153 4.48 -11.84 -4.30
N LEU A 154 5.10 -11.70 -5.47
CA LEU A 154 5.52 -12.84 -6.30
C LEU A 154 6.63 -13.68 -5.66
N PHE A 155 7.54 -13.04 -4.91
CA PHE A 155 8.70 -13.71 -4.32
C PHE A 155 8.46 -14.24 -2.91
N LEU A 156 7.44 -13.76 -2.19
CA LEU A 156 7.08 -14.28 -0.87
C LEU A 156 6.91 -15.82 -0.82
N PRO A 157 6.20 -16.48 -1.76
CA PRO A 157 6.13 -17.94 -1.80
C PRO A 157 7.49 -18.61 -2.10
N VAL A 158 8.34 -17.99 -2.93
CA VAL A 158 9.71 -18.48 -3.19
C VAL A 158 10.53 -18.46 -1.91
N VAL A 159 10.52 -17.33 -1.20
CA VAL A 159 11.25 -17.14 0.06
C VAL A 159 10.76 -18.10 1.13
N SER A 160 9.45 -18.31 1.23
CA SER A 160 8.86 -19.30 2.13
C SER A 160 9.39 -20.72 1.85
N ARG A 161 9.42 -21.13 0.56
CA ARG A 161 9.99 -22.43 0.17
C ARG A 161 11.49 -22.54 0.45
N ILE A 162 12.24 -21.45 0.27
CA ILE A 162 13.68 -21.42 0.60
C ILE A 162 13.88 -21.57 2.11
N SER A 163 13.15 -20.79 2.92
CA SER A 163 13.16 -20.85 4.38
C SER A 163 12.88 -22.27 4.88
N ALA A 164 11.84 -22.92 4.35
CA ALA A 164 11.48 -24.30 4.71
C ALA A 164 12.56 -25.33 4.34
N ARG A 165 13.37 -25.08 3.31
CA ARG A 165 14.43 -26.00 2.85
C ARG A 165 15.78 -25.77 3.52
N THR A 166 16.09 -24.52 3.88
CA THR A 166 17.38 -24.15 4.49
C THR A 166 17.31 -24.09 6.01
N GLY A 167 16.12 -24.04 6.60
CA GLY A 167 15.91 -23.81 8.03
C GLY A 167 16.16 -22.35 8.46
N LEU A 168 16.42 -21.44 7.53
CA LEU A 168 16.64 -20.02 7.82
C LEU A 168 15.33 -19.34 8.17
N ALA A 169 15.36 -18.46 9.18
CA ALA A 169 14.18 -17.70 9.59
C ALA A 169 13.66 -16.81 8.45
N MET A 170 12.35 -16.87 8.19
CA MET A 170 11.71 -16.13 7.09
C MET A 170 11.96 -14.62 7.19
N SER A 171 11.93 -14.05 8.40
CA SER A 171 12.22 -12.63 8.63
C SER A 171 13.61 -12.20 8.16
N ARG A 172 14.63 -13.05 8.30
CA ARG A 172 16.01 -12.78 7.86
C ARG A 172 16.17 -12.78 6.35
N LEU A 173 15.29 -13.47 5.62
CA LEU A 173 15.27 -13.48 4.16
C LEU A 173 14.39 -12.35 3.61
N VAL A 174 13.21 -12.14 4.21
CA VAL A 174 12.21 -11.17 3.75
C VAL A 174 12.68 -9.73 3.96
N MET A 175 13.33 -9.41 5.09
CA MET A 175 13.72 -8.03 5.39
C MET A 175 14.77 -7.47 4.40
N PRO A 176 15.91 -8.13 4.14
CA PRO A 176 16.86 -7.68 3.13
C PRO A 176 16.27 -7.64 1.72
N MET A 177 15.46 -8.64 1.37
CA MET A 177 14.76 -8.68 0.08
C MET A 177 13.84 -7.47 -0.09
N GLY A 178 13.08 -7.11 0.94
CA GLY A 178 12.18 -5.96 0.92
C GLY A 178 12.93 -4.63 0.69
N PHE A 179 14.07 -4.44 1.36
CA PHE A 179 14.92 -3.26 1.12
C PHE A 179 15.46 -3.22 -0.31
N CYS A 180 15.92 -4.34 -0.85
CA CYS A 180 16.37 -4.39 -2.24
C CYS A 180 15.21 -4.20 -3.24
N ALA A 181 14.00 -4.67 -2.93
CA ALA A 181 12.82 -4.37 -3.75
C ALA A 181 12.55 -2.86 -3.79
N LEU A 182 12.54 -2.20 -2.62
CA LEU A 182 12.36 -0.75 -2.52
C LEU A 182 13.43 0.02 -3.30
N LEU A 183 14.71 -0.33 -3.11
CA LEU A 183 15.82 0.30 -3.84
C LEU A 183 15.73 0.04 -5.34
N GLY A 184 15.38 -1.17 -5.76
CA GLY A 184 15.20 -1.54 -7.16
C GLY A 184 14.16 -0.68 -7.86
N GLY A 185 12.99 -0.49 -7.25
CA GLY A 185 11.94 0.36 -7.82
C GLY A 185 12.18 1.87 -7.73
N THR A 186 13.32 2.30 -7.17
CA THR A 186 13.77 3.71 -7.24
C THR A 186 14.78 3.97 -8.37
N ILE A 187 15.17 2.94 -9.13
CA ILE A 187 16.05 3.06 -10.30
C ILE A 187 15.29 3.65 -11.51
N THR A 188 13.97 3.53 -11.50
CA THR A 188 13.03 4.06 -12.50
C THR A 188 12.14 5.13 -11.90
#